data_AF-A0A3R9LBD9-F1
#
_entry.id   AF-A0A3R9LBD9-F1
#
_cell.length_a   1.000
_cell.length_b   1.000
_cell.length_c   1.000
_cell.angle_alpha   90.00
_cell.angle_beta   90.00
_cell.angle_gamma   90.00
#
_symmetry.space_group_name_H-M   'P 1'
#
loop_
_entity.id
_entity.type
_entity.pdbx_description
1 polymer ?
#
loop_
_entity_poly.entity_id
_entity_poly.type
_entity_poly.pdbx_seq_one_letter_code
_entity_poly.pdbx_strand_id
1 'polypeptide(L)'
;MLEFERINNVLLTGMSEVGDVLLIRQTLSTLIQVEIRVNGYLLDLITIKPQILKVYPLVGIANNALIIVREVNEGLDMTLENNRTFRNIDFFRRLK
;
A
#
# COMPACT_ATOMS: atom_id res chain seq x y z
N MET A 1 7.14 8.73 12.86
CA MET A 1 7.79 7.64 12.11
C MET A 1 6.78 7.00 11.18
N LEU A 2 7.19 6.63 9.97
CA LEU A 2 6.42 5.78 9.06
C LEU A 2 6.91 4.34 9.22
N GLU A 3 5.99 3.44 9.51
CA GLU A 3 6.24 2.01 9.66
C GLU A 3 5.29 1.24 8.75
N PHE A 4 5.72 0.09 8.26
CA PHE A 4 4.86 -0.81 7.50
C PHE A 4 5.22 -2.26 7.73
N GLU A 5 4.23 -3.13 7.56
CA GLU A 5 4.38 -4.58 7.73
C GLU A 5 3.41 -5.31 6.80
N ARG A 6 3.86 -6.41 6.20
CA ARG A 6 2.97 -7.37 5.54
C ARG A 6 2.61 -8.46 6.55
N ILE A 7 1.32 -8.66 6.80
CA ILE A 7 0.83 -9.79 7.58
C ILE A 7 0.18 -10.78 6.63
N ASN A 8 0.64 -12.03 6.68
CA ASN A 8 0.13 -13.08 5.81
C ASN A 8 -1.00 -13.86 6.47
N ASN A 9 -1.88 -14.46 5.66
CA ASN A 9 -2.96 -15.35 6.10
C ASN A 9 -3.94 -14.72 7.12
N VAL A 10 -4.35 -13.47 6.88
CA VAL A 10 -5.35 -12.77 7.69
C VAL A 10 -6.76 -13.07 7.19
N LEU A 11 -7.69 -13.34 8.12
CA LEU A 11 -9.11 -13.42 7.78
C LEU A 11 -9.64 -12.03 7.42
N LEU A 12 -9.98 -11.83 6.14
CA LEU A 12 -10.55 -10.60 5.62
C LEU A 12 -12.07 -10.66 5.84
N THR A 13 -12.53 -10.21 7.02
CA THR A 13 -13.93 -10.35 7.47
C THR A 13 -14.96 -9.77 6.50
N GLY A 14 -14.63 -8.72 5.74
CA GLY A 14 -15.50 -8.13 4.70
C GLY A 14 -15.52 -8.88 3.36
N MET A 15 -14.71 -9.95 3.22
CA MET A 15 -14.53 -10.70 1.96
C MET A 15 -14.77 -12.20 2.14
N SER A 16 -14.99 -12.67 3.38
CA SER A 16 -15.16 -14.09 3.71
C SER A 16 -14.04 -14.99 3.17
N GLU A 17 -12.83 -14.44 3.05
CA GLU A 17 -11.65 -15.14 2.54
C GLU A 17 -10.41 -14.86 3.40
N VAL A 18 -9.39 -15.69 3.25
CA VAL A 18 -8.08 -15.49 3.87
C VAL A 18 -7.16 -14.85 2.83
N GLY A 19 -6.48 -13.77 3.22
CA GLY A 19 -5.55 -13.07 2.34
C GLY A 19 -4.49 -12.32 3.13
N ASP A 20 -3.54 -11.73 2.42
CA ASP A 20 -2.48 -10.95 3.04
C ASP A 20 -2.91 -9.49 3.17
N VAL A 21 -2.34 -8.78 4.16
CA VAL A 21 -2.59 -7.36 4.37
C VAL A 21 -1.28 -6.59 4.49
N LEU A 22 -1.26 -5.36 3.99
CA LEU A 22 -0.26 -4.36 4.28
C LEU A 22 -0.78 -3.42 5.35
N LEU A 23 -0.10 -3.42 6.50
CA LEU A 23 -0.26 -2.42 7.54
C LEU A 23 0.66 -1.24 7.26
N ILE A 24 0.13 -0.03 7.33
CA ILE A 24 0.93 1.20 7.28
C ILE A 24 0.56 2.05 8.48
N ARG A 25 1.52 2.28 9.36
CA ARG A 25 1.38 3.11 10.56
C ARG A 25 2.18 4.38 10.39
N GLN A 26 1.48 5.50 10.55
CA GLN A 26 2.13 6.80 10.67
C GLN A 26 1.96 7.30 12.11
N THR A 27 3.08 7.61 12.77
CA THR A 27 3.09 8.18 14.13
C THR A 27 3.42 9.68 14.17
N LEU A 28 3.66 10.32 13.01
CA LEU A 28 3.90 11.77 12.92
C LEU A 28 2.61 12.56 13.21
N SER A 29 2.78 13.80 13.68
CA SER A 29 1.71 14.79 13.87
C SER A 29 1.31 15.50 12.56
N THR A 30 2.06 15.28 11.48
CA THR A 30 1.82 15.86 10.16
C THR A 30 1.18 14.85 9.21
N LEU A 31 0.47 15.38 8.22
CA LEU A 31 0.00 14.61 7.09
C LEU A 31 1.17 14.37 6.14
N ILE A 32 1.30 13.15 5.63
CA ILE A 32 2.35 12.80 4.67
C ILE A 32 1.75 12.15 3.44
N GLN A 33 2.51 12.23 2.35
CA GLN A 33 2.27 11.45 1.16
C GLN A 33 3.20 10.24 1.15
N VAL A 34 2.64 9.08 0.85
CA VAL A 34 3.35 7.81 0.86
C VAL A 34 3.22 7.13 -0.48
N GLU A 35 4.36 6.77 -1.05
CA GLU A 35 4.44 5.90 -2.20
C GLU A 35 4.57 4.45 -1.73
N ILE A 36 3.74 3.58 -2.32
CA ILE A 36 3.85 2.13 -2.13
C ILE A 36 4.27 1.52 -3.45
N ARG A 37 5.30 0.67 -3.42
CA ARG A 37 5.78 -0.08 -4.59
C ARG A 37 5.77 -1.57 -4.33
N VAL A 38 5.47 -2.34 -5.37
CA VAL A 38 5.53 -3.80 -5.40
C VAL A 38 6.46 -4.21 -6.53
N ASN A 39 7.55 -4.91 -6.20
CA ASN A 39 8.59 -5.33 -7.16
C ASN A 39 9.09 -4.17 -8.05
N GLY A 40 9.21 -2.97 -7.48
CA GLY A 40 9.66 -1.75 -8.17
C GLY A 40 8.56 -0.96 -8.90
N TYR A 41 7.38 -1.54 -9.12
CA TYR A 41 6.24 -0.87 -9.75
C TYR A 41 5.43 -0.09 -8.72
N LEU A 42 5.01 1.12 -9.08
CA LEU A 42 4.15 1.97 -8.26
C LEU A 42 2.80 1.29 -8.07
N LEU A 43 2.45 0.95 -6.82
CA LEU A 43 1.14 0.42 -6.45
C LEU A 43 0.14 1.54 -6.20
N ASP A 44 0.49 2.47 -5.31
CA ASP A 44 -0.39 3.58 -4.99
C ASP A 44 0.41 4.75 -4.41
N LEU A 45 -0.20 5.92 -4.46
CA LEU A 45 0.28 7.15 -3.87
C LEU A 45 -0.82 7.70 -2.96
N ILE A 46 -0.69 7.40 -1.67
CA ILE A 46 -1.72 7.71 -0.68
C ILE A 46 -1.32 8.87 0.21
N THR A 47 -2.32 9.63 0.63
CA THR A 47 -2.15 10.55 1.75
C THR A 47 -2.54 9.84 3.05
N ILE A 48 -1.67 9.91 4.06
CA ILE A 48 -1.89 9.33 5.38
C ILE A 48 -2.04 10.48 6.38
N LYS A 49 -3.13 10.46 7.15
CA LYS A 49 -3.38 11.41 8.23
C LYS A 49 -2.41 11.16 9.41
N PRO A 50 -2.20 12.15 10.29
CA PRO A 50 -1.44 11.95 11.52
C PRO A 50 -1.98 10.79 12.35
N GLN A 51 -1.08 10.05 13.02
CA GLN A 51 -1.41 9.09 14.07
C GLN A 51 -2.44 8.01 13.69
N ILE A 52 -2.46 7.58 12.42
CA ILE A 52 -3.41 6.58 11.92
C ILE A 52 -2.70 5.29 11.51
N LEU A 53 -3.41 4.17 11.71
CA LEU A 53 -3.09 2.88 11.12
C LEU A 53 -4.02 2.67 9.91
N LYS A 54 -3.44 2.41 8.74
CA LYS A 54 -4.18 1.94 7.57
C LYS A 54 -3.91 0.46 7.34
N VAL A 55 -4.97 -0.26 6.99
CA VAL A 55 -4.93 -1.68 6.65
C VAL A 55 -5.37 -1.82 5.21
N TYR A 56 -4.54 -2.47 4.41
CA TYR A 56 -4.78 -2.67 2.99
C TYR A 56 -4.78 -4.15 2.66
N PRO A 57 -5.90 -4.74 2.21
CA PRO A 57 -5.90 -6.08 1.63
C PRO A 57 -4.95 -6.12 0.42
N LEU A 58 -4.10 -7.14 0.36
CA LEU A 58 -3.19 -7.39 -0.76
C LEU A 58 -3.75 -8.51 -1.62
N VAL A 59 -4.55 -8.14 -2.62
CA VAL A 59 -5.15 -9.09 -3.55
C VAL A 59 -4.25 -9.25 -4.78
N GLY A 60 -3.93 -10.49 -5.14
CA GLY A 60 -3.13 -10.78 -6.34
C GLY A 60 -1.64 -10.44 -6.24
N ILE A 61 -1.13 -10.15 -5.04
CA ILE A 61 0.30 -9.89 -4.78
C ILE A 61 0.93 -11.15 -4.18
N ALA A 62 1.88 -11.74 -4.90
CA ALA A 62 2.59 -12.94 -4.43
C ALA A 62 3.26 -12.74 -3.06
N ASN A 63 3.32 -13.79 -2.24
CA ASN A 63 3.83 -13.74 -0.86
C ASN A 63 5.30 -13.31 -0.76
N ASN A 64 6.08 -13.56 -1.81
CA ASN A 64 7.49 -13.18 -1.90
C ASN A 64 7.71 -11.82 -2.60
N ALA A 65 6.65 -11.09 -2.97
CA ALA A 65 6.80 -9.80 -3.61
C ALA A 65 7.48 -8.80 -2.67
N LEU A 66 8.45 -8.06 -3.20
CA LEU A 66 9.12 -6.98 -2.48
C LEU A 66 8.19 -5.77 -2.39
N ILE A 67 7.77 -5.43 -1.18
CA ILE A 67 6.95 -4.25 -0.90
C ILE A 67 7.84 -3.17 -0.30
N ILE A 68 7.82 -1.98 -0.89
CA ILE A 68 8.49 -0.80 -0.38
C ILE A 68 7.42 0.24 -0.08
N VAL A 69 7.48 0.83 1.11
CA VAL A 69 6.63 1.96 1.50
C VAL A 69 7.55 3.09 1.92
N ARG A 70 7.42 4.25 1.28
CA ARG A 70 8.26 5.41 1.59
C ARG A 70 7.46 6.71 1.57
N GLU A 71 7.82 7.61 2.47
CA GLU A 71 7.39 9.00 2.39
C GLU A 71 7.97 9.64 1.12
N VAL A 72 7.14 10.43 0.43
CA VAL A 72 7.57 11.22 -0.73
C VAL A 72 7.18 12.68 -0.52
N ASN A 73 8.10 13.57 -0.90
CA ASN A 73 7.94 15.02 -0.79
C ASN A 73 7.84 15.70 -2.17
N GLU A 74 8.00 14.93 -3.24
CA GLU A 74 8.00 15.41 -4.63
C GLU A 74 6.99 14.61 -5.46
N GLY A 75 6.49 15.23 -6.53
CA GLY A 75 5.58 14.56 -7.46
C GLY A 75 6.25 13.39 -8.19
N LEU A 76 5.48 12.37 -8.52
CA LEU A 76 5.98 11.22 -9.29
C LEU A 76 6.02 11.53 -10.79
N ASP A 77 7.15 11.22 -11.43
CA ASP A 77 7.27 11.29 -12.88
C ASP A 77 6.49 10.13 -13.53
N MET A 78 5.32 10.44 -14.06
CA MET A 78 4.45 9.48 -14.74
C MET A 78 4.96 9.09 -16.13
N THR A 79 6.10 9.62 -16.59
CA THR A 79 6.74 9.19 -17.83
C THR A 79 7.55 7.89 -17.68
N LEU A 80 7.93 7.54 -16.45
CA LEU A 80 8.64 6.31 -16.15
C LEU A 80 7.71 5.10 -16.23
N GLU A 81 8.15 4.03 -16.91
CA GLU A 81 7.37 2.81 -17.10
C GLU A 81 6.84 2.25 -15.78
N ASN A 82 7.71 2.16 -14.77
CA ASN A 82 7.35 1.65 -13.44
C ASN A 82 6.28 2.46 -12.70
N ASN A 83 5.99 3.69 -13.13
CA ASN A 83 4.93 4.53 -12.56
C ASN A 83 3.63 4.48 -13.37
N ARG A 84 3.67 3.93 -14.60
CA ARG A 84 2.54 3.88 -15.54
C ARG A 84 1.70 2.62 -15.41
N THR A 85 2.31 1.48 -15.08
CA THR A 85 1.77 0.14 -15.35
C THR A 85 0.56 -0.28 -14.51
N PHE A 86 0.17 0.52 -13.51
CA PHE A 86 -0.62 -0.01 -12.40
C PHE A 86 -2.12 0.31 -12.40
N ARG A 87 -2.59 1.15 -13.32
CA ARG A 87 -3.96 1.69 -13.32
C ARG A 87 -5.08 0.66 -13.59
N ASN A 88 -4.77 -0.62 -13.83
CA ASN A 88 -5.73 -1.62 -14.31
C ASN A 88 -6.02 -2.78 -13.35
N ILE A 89 -5.43 -2.82 -12.16
CA ILE A 89 -5.66 -3.89 -11.19
C ILE A 89 -6.13 -3.25 -9.88
N ASP A 90 -7.26 -3.73 -9.37
CA ASP A 90 -7.85 -3.26 -8.13
C ASP A 90 -7.20 -4.00 -6.94
N PHE A 91 -5.97 -3.60 -6.61
CA PHE A 91 -5.20 -4.23 -5.53
C PHE A 91 -5.85 -4.03 -4.16
N PHE A 92 -6.52 -2.90 -3.98
CA PHE A 92 -7.31 -2.59 -2.79
C PHE A 92 -8.78 -2.85 -3.09
N ARG A 93 -9.18 -4.12 -3.06
CA ARG A 93 -10.61 -4.43 -3.04
C ARG A 93 -11.24 -3.75 -1.83
N ARG A 94 -12.29 -2.97 -2.08
CA ARG A 94 -13.06 -2.33 -1.01
C ARG A 94 -13.67 -3.43 -0.14
N LEU A 95 -13.33 -3.44 1.13
CA LEU A 95 -14.10 -4.14 2.15
C LEU A 95 -15.48 -3.47 2.17
N LYS A 96 -16.55 -4.23 1.88
CA LYS A 96 -17.94 -3.75 2.01
C LYS A 96 -18.32 -3.61 3.47
#